data_AF-A0A556MUF0-F1
#
_entry.id   AF-A0A556MUF0-F1
#
_cell.length_a   1.000
_cell.length_b   1.000
_cell.length_c   1.000
_cell.angle_alpha   90.00
_cell.angle_beta   90.00
_cell.angle_gamma   90.00
#
_symmetry.space_group_name_H-M   'P 1'
#
loop_
_entity.id
_entity.type
_entity.pdbx_description
1 polymer ?
#
loop_
_entity_poly.entity_id
_entity_poly.type
_entity_poly.pdbx_seq_one_letter_code
_entity_poly.pdbx_strand_id
1 'polypeptide(L)'
;MTQQLPALKFKTLKQYADWKLLLLLLLFLNVKLAIKIPAIALIYLLQFDFRFGFRFKDPRLPLFYPLIIVIAIAGFIINGKYTDADYNLVFITGIGFWLLCILAVHQVKLSVERNTTAVVHQTILVFFIINIIASLLNLAFIVLETHAFNPYTYQGQYQKYFISTGDFVKGITFDTSTTNAVLNAFGVIYFLIKKNMGMTLACMAILLLTGSNFTNVFILAVLAFLFVFNSTRDQKSVIIICVCFLVLFMAKISPQNNNYVMNTVKTAFYGREIISPWPKSQIPVTQRPDSTLNPEEKREKIATLYLDSIAALPINQVQREKLPPGVPVTATGRVVLPQADVNSPSYQWLRTTPPEQKQLVDFVNTHEADLPVSRTRKLSLVPGKVMGLLQTFNFYKHHPAKILTGDGVGNFSSKLAFRATGLKFTGGYPQKYIYINPDFLSNHLDVYLSFFSQSAATHSLTNSPFSVYDQLLAEYGLLGLLALFIFYLGFFAKHYATLTYGIPAILLVMFLFFIDYWFEQLSIIIFFELLLFLNIKEGKELLTAKSTTAK
;
A
#
# COMPACT_ATOMS: atom_id res chain seq x y z
N MET A 1 -18.60 -35.38 -33.01
CA MET A 1 -19.60 -34.41 -32.49
C MET A 1 -18.88 -33.10 -32.16
N THR A 2 -18.76 -32.21 -33.13
CA THR A 2 -18.26 -30.85 -32.96
C THR A 2 -19.36 -30.01 -32.32
N GLN A 3 -19.33 -29.85 -31.00
CA GLN A 3 -20.17 -28.88 -30.31
C GLN A 3 -19.79 -27.48 -30.81
N GLN A 4 -20.62 -26.91 -31.67
CA GLN A 4 -20.53 -25.51 -32.04
C GLN A 4 -20.66 -24.66 -30.78
N LEU A 5 -19.58 -23.97 -30.40
CA LEU A 5 -19.59 -22.94 -29.37
C LEU A 5 -20.71 -21.95 -29.72
N PRO A 6 -21.73 -21.77 -28.86
CA PRO A 6 -22.85 -20.90 -29.17
C PRO A 6 -22.33 -19.48 -29.40
N ALA A 7 -22.66 -18.92 -30.56
CA ALA A 7 -22.31 -17.55 -30.89
C ALA A 7 -22.79 -16.60 -29.78
N LEU A 8 -21.85 -15.92 -29.12
CA LEU A 8 -22.12 -14.93 -28.09
C LEU A 8 -23.03 -13.83 -28.67
N LYS A 9 -24.32 -13.86 -28.36
CA LYS A 9 -25.26 -12.82 -28.78
C LYS A 9 -24.90 -11.51 -28.06
N PHE A 10 -24.52 -10.47 -28.82
CA PHE A 10 -24.14 -9.14 -28.29
C PHE A 10 -25.18 -8.53 -27.32
N LYS A 11 -26.47 -8.80 -27.51
CA LYS A 11 -27.54 -8.34 -26.61
C LYS A 11 -27.38 -8.90 -25.18
N THR A 12 -26.89 -10.12 -25.04
CA THR A 12 -26.66 -10.76 -23.74
C THR A 12 -25.48 -10.13 -23.01
N LEU A 13 -24.45 -9.68 -23.74
CA LEU A 13 -23.27 -9.03 -23.15
C LEU A 13 -23.63 -7.68 -22.51
N LYS A 14 -24.51 -6.88 -23.14
CA LYS A 14 -24.94 -5.59 -22.59
C LYS A 14 -25.68 -5.72 -21.24
N GLN A 15 -26.39 -6.82 -21.03
CA GLN A 15 -27.15 -7.09 -19.80
C GLN A 15 -26.35 -7.88 -18.75
N TYR A 16 -25.16 -8.36 -19.09
CA TYR A 16 -24.36 -9.22 -18.23
C TYR A 16 -23.78 -8.47 -17.02
N ALA A 17 -23.27 -7.25 -17.24
CA ALA A 17 -22.64 -6.43 -16.22
C ALA A 17 -23.14 -4.98 -16.31
N ASP A 18 -23.13 -4.27 -15.20
CA ASP A 18 -23.24 -2.80 -15.19
C ASP A 18 -21.92 -2.21 -15.71
N TRP A 19 -21.89 -1.91 -17.00
CA TRP A 19 -20.75 -1.31 -17.69
C TRP A 19 -20.42 0.10 -17.20
N LYS A 20 -21.39 0.85 -16.67
CA LYS A 20 -21.14 2.18 -16.10
C LYS A 20 -20.39 2.06 -14.79
N LEU A 21 -20.82 1.13 -13.93
CA LEU A 21 -20.10 0.81 -12.69
C LEU A 21 -18.71 0.25 -13.00
N LEU A 22 -18.57 -0.65 -13.98
CA LEU A 22 -17.27 -1.19 -14.35
C LEU A 22 -16.32 -0.07 -14.81
N LEU A 23 -16.81 0.84 -15.66
CA LEU A 23 -16.03 1.99 -16.15
C LEU A 23 -15.62 2.92 -15.00
N LEU A 24 -16.55 3.20 -14.06
CA LEU A 24 -16.23 3.96 -12.84
C LEU A 24 -15.12 3.27 -12.06
N LEU A 25 -15.21 1.96 -11.82
CA LEU A 25 -14.21 1.22 -11.06
C LEU A 25 -12.84 1.21 -11.75
N LEU A 26 -12.78 0.98 -13.06
CA LEU A 26 -11.52 0.92 -13.81
C LEU A 26 -10.80 2.29 -13.86
N LEU A 27 -11.53 3.38 -14.02
CA LEU A 27 -10.94 4.72 -14.13
C LEU A 27 -10.72 5.38 -12.76
N PHE A 28 -11.70 5.27 -11.85
CA PHE A 28 -11.64 5.95 -10.56
C PHE A 28 -10.67 5.31 -9.58
N LEU A 29 -10.41 3.99 -9.68
CA LEU A 29 -9.43 3.35 -8.80
C LEU A 29 -7.97 3.64 -9.20
N ASN A 30 -7.74 4.36 -10.31
CA ASN A 30 -6.41 4.81 -10.70
C ASN A 30 -5.79 5.75 -9.64
N VAL A 31 -4.47 5.70 -9.44
CA VAL A 31 -3.74 6.59 -8.52
C VAL A 31 -3.88 8.07 -8.86
N LYS A 32 -3.90 8.42 -10.15
CA LYS A 32 -3.79 9.81 -10.59
C LYS A 32 -5.11 10.53 -10.40
N LEU A 33 -5.10 11.59 -9.60
CA LEU A 33 -6.26 12.48 -9.43
C LEU A 33 -6.75 13.04 -10.78
N ALA A 34 -5.82 13.33 -11.69
CA ALA A 34 -6.10 13.78 -13.05
C ALA A 34 -6.94 12.78 -13.88
N ILE A 35 -7.00 11.51 -13.48
CA ILE A 35 -7.87 10.49 -14.08
C ILE A 35 -9.18 10.38 -13.28
N LYS A 36 -9.11 10.42 -11.94
CA LYS A 36 -10.28 10.33 -11.05
C LYS A 36 -11.33 11.42 -11.31
N ILE A 37 -10.91 12.67 -11.50
CA ILE A 37 -11.83 13.80 -11.70
C ILE A 37 -12.60 13.65 -13.04
N PRO A 38 -11.95 13.47 -14.21
CA PRO A 38 -12.66 13.18 -15.45
C PRO A 38 -13.51 11.92 -15.39
N ALA A 39 -13.06 10.88 -14.68
CA ALA A 39 -13.84 9.65 -14.51
C ALA A 39 -15.19 9.91 -13.82
N ILE A 40 -15.18 10.66 -12.71
CA ILE A 40 -16.43 11.06 -12.04
C ILE A 40 -17.29 11.94 -12.94
N ALA A 41 -16.70 12.94 -13.60
CA ALA A 41 -17.44 13.81 -14.49
C ALA A 41 -18.14 13.01 -15.61
N LEU A 42 -17.42 12.09 -16.26
CA LEU A 42 -17.96 11.19 -17.28
C LEU A 42 -19.11 10.34 -16.74
N ILE A 43 -18.96 9.77 -15.55
CA ILE A 43 -20.01 8.94 -14.95
C ILE A 43 -21.25 9.76 -14.61
N TYR A 44 -21.11 10.99 -14.13
CA TYR A 44 -22.24 11.90 -13.92
C TYR A 44 -22.93 12.32 -15.23
N LEU A 45 -22.19 12.41 -16.35
CA LEU A 45 -22.80 12.60 -17.67
C LEU A 45 -23.58 11.36 -18.12
N LEU A 46 -23.08 10.15 -17.82
CA LEU A 46 -23.72 8.88 -18.20
C LEU A 46 -24.90 8.49 -17.28
N GLN A 47 -24.91 8.95 -16.04
CA GLN A 47 -25.94 8.68 -15.05
C GLN A 47 -26.14 9.86 -14.08
N PHE A 48 -26.70 10.94 -14.63
CA PHE A 48 -26.97 12.17 -13.88
C PHE A 48 -27.97 11.93 -12.73
N ASP A 49 -27.51 12.13 -11.49
CA ASP A 49 -28.33 12.10 -10.29
C ASP A 49 -27.58 12.79 -9.14
N PHE A 50 -28.13 13.86 -8.57
CA PHE A 50 -27.56 14.57 -7.41
C PHE A 50 -28.42 14.41 -6.14
N ARG A 51 -29.31 13.42 -6.10
CA ARG A 51 -30.15 13.14 -4.93
C ARG A 51 -29.38 12.29 -3.93
N PHE A 52 -28.42 12.91 -3.24
CA PHE A 52 -27.53 12.21 -2.30
C PHE A 52 -28.28 11.48 -1.18
N GLY A 53 -29.34 12.09 -0.65
CA GLY A 53 -30.19 11.47 0.38
C GLY A 53 -29.57 11.46 1.79
N PHE A 54 -28.77 12.48 2.12
CA PHE A 54 -28.30 12.70 3.48
C PHE A 54 -29.47 13.09 4.40
N ARG A 55 -29.77 12.24 5.39
CA ARG A 55 -30.83 12.43 6.38
C ARG A 55 -30.40 11.82 7.71
N PHE A 56 -30.79 12.40 8.84
CA PHE A 56 -30.49 11.83 10.16
C PHE A 56 -31.23 10.51 10.42
N LYS A 57 -32.46 10.39 9.92
CA LYS A 57 -33.24 9.15 9.97
C LYS A 57 -33.11 8.42 8.63
N ASP A 58 -32.66 7.17 8.71
CA ASP A 58 -32.42 6.27 7.57
C ASP A 58 -31.65 6.94 6.41
N PRO A 59 -30.41 7.39 6.67
CA PRO A 59 -29.55 7.95 5.63
C PRO A 59 -29.34 6.95 4.48
N ARG A 60 -29.31 7.46 3.24
CA ARG A 60 -28.93 6.66 2.08
C ARG A 60 -27.41 6.42 2.00
N LEU A 61 -26.64 7.42 2.43
CA LEU A 61 -25.17 7.46 2.43
C LEU A 61 -24.66 7.80 3.84
N PRO A 62 -23.45 7.37 4.23
CA PRO A 62 -22.87 7.71 5.53
C PRO A 62 -22.83 9.22 5.78
N LEU A 63 -23.34 9.68 6.93
CA LEU A 63 -23.32 11.11 7.31
C LEU A 63 -21.92 11.63 7.63
N PHE A 64 -20.94 10.73 7.78
CA PHE A 64 -19.54 11.08 7.97
C PHE A 64 -19.03 12.10 6.94
N TYR A 65 -19.35 11.91 5.66
CA TYR A 65 -18.82 12.74 4.58
C TYR A 65 -19.25 14.22 4.64
N PRO A 66 -20.53 14.58 4.81
CA PRO A 66 -20.89 15.99 5.03
C PRO A 66 -20.41 16.51 6.39
N LEU A 67 -20.40 15.67 7.44
CA LEU A 67 -19.97 16.10 8.76
C LEU A 67 -18.48 16.46 8.82
N ILE A 68 -17.60 15.70 8.16
CA ILE A 68 -16.17 15.99 8.16
C ILE A 68 -15.85 17.32 7.45
N ILE A 69 -16.64 17.70 6.44
CA ILE A 69 -16.57 19.02 5.79
C ILE A 69 -17.00 20.12 6.77
N VAL A 70 -18.11 19.93 7.49
CA VAL A 70 -18.57 20.89 8.51
C VAL A 70 -17.54 21.06 9.62
N ILE A 71 -16.94 19.97 10.09
CA ILE A 71 -15.87 19.99 11.10
C ILE A 71 -14.65 20.75 10.57
N ALA A 72 -14.26 20.51 9.31
CA ALA A 72 -13.15 21.23 8.68
C ALA A 72 -13.41 22.74 8.60
N ILE A 73 -14.61 23.16 8.20
CA ILE A 73 -15.00 24.58 8.15
C ILE A 73 -15.01 25.19 9.55
N ALA A 74 -15.54 24.47 10.55
CA ALA A 74 -15.54 24.93 11.93
C ALA A 74 -14.10 25.11 12.45
N GLY A 75 -13.22 24.12 12.24
CA GLY A 75 -11.81 24.23 12.60
C GLY A 75 -11.08 25.36 11.89
N PHE A 76 -11.38 25.59 10.60
CA PHE A 76 -10.85 26.70 9.82
C PHE A 76 -11.19 28.07 10.41
N ILE A 77 -12.43 28.26 10.85
CA ILE A 77 -12.91 29.50 11.49
C ILE A 77 -12.34 29.63 12.91
N ILE A 78 -12.43 28.59 13.73
CA ILE A 78 -12.00 28.60 15.14
C ILE A 78 -10.49 28.85 15.25
N ASN A 79 -9.68 28.25 14.37
CA ASN A 79 -8.23 28.41 14.39
C ASN A 79 -7.77 29.74 13.74
N GLY A 80 -8.68 30.56 13.22
CA GLY A 80 -8.38 31.88 12.63
C GLY A 80 -7.51 31.83 11.37
N LYS A 81 -7.45 30.68 10.69
CA LYS A 81 -6.47 30.44 9.61
C LYS A 81 -6.88 31.01 8.24
N TYR A 82 -8.06 31.61 8.14
CA TYR A 82 -8.57 32.19 6.90
C TYR A 82 -7.77 33.39 6.38
N THR A 83 -6.93 33.99 7.22
CA THR A 83 -6.06 35.12 6.85
C THR A 83 -4.85 34.70 6.02
N ASP A 84 -4.49 33.41 6.04
CA ASP A 84 -3.35 32.86 5.32
C ASP A 84 -3.78 32.39 3.91
N ALA A 85 -3.35 33.11 2.88
CA ALA A 85 -3.73 32.83 1.50
C ALA A 85 -3.19 31.50 0.97
N ASP A 86 -2.01 31.07 1.43
CA ASP A 86 -1.39 29.82 1.00
C ASP A 86 -2.12 28.64 1.63
N TYR A 87 -2.47 28.76 2.91
CA TYR A 87 -3.31 27.77 3.58
C TYR A 87 -4.73 27.69 3.01
N ASN A 88 -5.32 28.80 2.55
CA ASN A 88 -6.65 28.78 1.94
C ASN A 88 -6.71 27.82 0.73
N LEU A 89 -5.65 27.73 -0.07
CA LEU A 89 -5.59 26.77 -1.17
C LEU A 89 -5.51 25.32 -0.68
N VAL A 90 -4.74 25.06 0.38
CA VAL A 90 -4.68 23.74 1.03
C VAL A 90 -6.08 23.35 1.54
N PHE A 91 -6.74 24.25 2.28
CA PHE A 91 -8.08 24.02 2.80
C PHE A 91 -9.10 23.72 1.69
N ILE A 92 -9.18 24.56 0.64
CA ILE A 92 -10.10 24.37 -0.49
C ILE A 92 -9.82 23.03 -1.20
N THR A 93 -8.54 22.67 -1.37
CA THR A 93 -8.15 21.37 -1.96
C THR A 93 -8.64 20.21 -1.11
N GLY A 94 -8.51 20.32 0.22
CA GLY A 94 -9.00 19.33 1.17
C GLY A 94 -10.52 19.15 1.13
N ILE A 95 -11.29 20.25 1.10
CA ILE A 95 -12.74 20.21 0.90
C ILE A 95 -13.09 19.56 -0.45
N GLY A 96 -12.36 19.90 -1.51
CA GLY A 96 -12.49 19.30 -2.83
C GLY A 96 -12.34 17.78 -2.81
N PHE A 97 -11.41 17.24 -2.04
CA PHE A 97 -11.25 15.79 -1.89
C PHE A 97 -12.42 15.13 -1.16
N TRP A 98 -12.96 15.73 -0.11
CA TRP A 98 -14.17 15.21 0.56
C TRP A 98 -15.40 15.24 -0.34
N LEU A 99 -15.56 16.30 -1.14
CA LEU A 99 -16.61 16.37 -2.16
C LEU A 99 -16.44 15.28 -3.21
N LEU A 100 -15.20 15.01 -3.65
CA LEU A 100 -14.91 13.90 -4.57
C LEU A 100 -15.34 12.54 -3.97
N CYS A 101 -15.11 12.34 -2.66
CA CYS A 101 -15.57 11.13 -1.96
C CYS A 101 -17.10 11.01 -1.98
N ILE A 102 -17.84 12.10 -1.69
CA ILE A 102 -19.32 12.15 -1.75
C ILE A 102 -19.82 11.77 -3.15
N LEU A 103 -19.22 12.35 -4.19
CA LEU A 103 -19.60 12.07 -5.57
C LEU A 103 -19.35 10.59 -5.93
N ALA A 104 -18.20 10.04 -5.52
CA ALA A 104 -17.85 8.66 -5.79
C ALA A 104 -18.78 7.66 -5.10
N VAL A 105 -18.97 7.80 -3.78
CA VAL A 105 -19.82 6.88 -2.99
C VAL A 105 -21.28 6.94 -3.45
N HIS A 106 -21.76 8.13 -3.84
CA HIS A 106 -23.10 8.30 -4.38
C HIS A 106 -23.31 7.49 -5.65
N GLN A 107 -22.35 7.54 -6.58
CA GLN A 107 -22.44 6.83 -7.86
C GLN A 107 -22.38 5.31 -7.67
N VAL A 108 -21.52 4.82 -6.76
CA VAL A 108 -21.48 3.41 -6.39
C VAL A 108 -22.81 2.96 -5.78
N LYS A 109 -23.35 3.73 -4.82
CA LYS A 109 -24.64 3.42 -4.19
C LYS A 109 -25.78 3.39 -5.21
N LEU A 110 -25.78 4.34 -6.13
CA LEU A 110 -26.78 4.45 -7.19
C LEU A 110 -26.75 3.24 -8.13
N SER A 111 -25.56 2.78 -8.53
CA SER A 111 -25.39 1.56 -9.32
C SER A 111 -25.93 0.32 -8.58
N VAL A 112 -25.69 0.20 -7.27
CA VAL A 112 -26.23 -0.92 -6.48
C VAL A 112 -27.76 -0.86 -6.36
N GLU A 113 -28.34 0.34 -6.27
CA GLU A 113 -29.81 0.50 -6.18
C GLU A 113 -30.51 0.18 -7.50
N ARG A 114 -29.98 0.69 -8.63
CA ARG A 114 -30.63 0.59 -9.95
C ARG A 114 -30.49 -0.79 -10.61
N ASN A 115 -29.48 -1.57 -10.26
CA ASN A 115 -29.23 -2.87 -10.87
C ASN A 115 -29.58 -4.03 -9.94
N THR A 116 -29.88 -5.21 -10.48
CA THR A 116 -30.06 -6.41 -9.66
C THR A 116 -28.75 -6.84 -9.01
N THR A 117 -28.82 -7.52 -7.86
CA THR A 117 -27.65 -8.06 -7.15
C THR A 117 -26.78 -8.93 -8.06
N ALA A 118 -27.40 -9.75 -8.91
CA ALA A 118 -26.71 -10.58 -9.90
C ALA A 118 -25.86 -9.77 -10.90
N VAL A 119 -26.38 -8.67 -11.44
CA VAL A 119 -25.63 -7.83 -12.40
C VAL A 119 -24.40 -7.20 -11.74
N VAL A 120 -24.55 -6.70 -10.50
CA VAL A 120 -23.43 -6.11 -9.75
C VAL A 120 -22.38 -7.17 -9.41
N HIS A 121 -22.80 -8.40 -9.06
CA HIS A 121 -21.89 -9.53 -8.86
C HIS A 121 -21.05 -9.84 -10.10
N GLN A 122 -21.68 -9.85 -11.27
CA GLN A 122 -20.95 -10.06 -12.53
C GLN A 122 -20.01 -8.90 -12.84
N THR A 123 -20.40 -7.64 -12.57
CA THR A 123 -19.50 -6.50 -12.68
C THR A 123 -18.25 -6.67 -11.81
N ILE A 124 -18.41 -7.07 -10.54
CA ILE A 124 -17.30 -7.30 -9.62
C ILE A 124 -16.41 -8.45 -10.11
N LEU A 125 -17.01 -9.53 -10.63
CA LEU A 125 -16.28 -10.66 -11.20
C LEU A 125 -15.43 -10.23 -12.41
N VAL A 126 -16.03 -9.50 -13.36
CA VAL A 126 -15.31 -8.97 -14.53
C VAL A 126 -14.19 -8.03 -14.11
N PHE A 127 -14.45 -7.15 -13.15
CA PHE A 127 -13.44 -6.25 -12.57
C PHE A 127 -12.22 -7.02 -12.04
N PHE A 128 -12.44 -8.08 -11.26
CA PHE A 128 -11.32 -8.89 -10.72
C PHE A 128 -10.58 -9.67 -11.80
N ILE A 129 -11.28 -10.18 -12.82
CA ILE A 129 -10.63 -10.84 -13.97
C ILE A 129 -9.68 -9.85 -14.66
N ILE A 130 -10.14 -8.62 -14.93
CA ILE A 130 -9.30 -7.57 -15.52
C ILE A 130 -8.10 -7.27 -14.62
N ASN A 131 -8.31 -7.18 -13.30
CA ASN A 131 -7.23 -6.93 -12.34
C ASN A 131 -6.19 -8.05 -12.28
N ILE A 132 -6.63 -9.31 -12.34
CA ILE A 132 -5.74 -10.48 -12.39
C ILE A 132 -4.91 -10.43 -13.68
N ILE A 133 -5.54 -10.20 -14.83
CA ILE A 133 -4.84 -10.10 -16.11
C ILE A 133 -3.82 -8.95 -16.07
N ALA A 134 -4.21 -7.76 -15.60
CA ALA A 134 -3.30 -6.62 -15.49
C ALA A 134 -2.10 -6.92 -14.58
N SER A 135 -2.33 -7.60 -13.45
CA SER A 135 -1.27 -7.98 -12.51
C SER A 135 -0.32 -9.02 -13.12
N LEU A 136 -0.84 -10.02 -13.84
CA LEU A 136 -0.02 -11.00 -14.55
C LEU A 136 0.77 -10.37 -15.70
N LEU A 137 0.20 -9.41 -16.42
CA LEU A 137 0.92 -8.63 -17.43
C LEU A 137 2.05 -7.82 -16.81
N ASN A 138 1.83 -7.16 -15.66
CA ASN A 138 2.92 -6.48 -14.94
C ASN A 138 4.07 -7.44 -14.65
N LEU A 139 3.77 -8.63 -14.10
CA LEU A 139 4.79 -9.63 -13.81
C LEU A 139 5.47 -10.16 -15.08
N ALA A 140 4.70 -10.41 -16.15
CA ALA A 140 5.25 -10.87 -17.42
C ALA A 140 6.24 -9.85 -18.02
N PHE A 141 5.95 -8.56 -17.95
CA PHE A 141 6.88 -7.52 -18.38
C PHE A 141 8.19 -7.55 -17.56
N ILE A 142 8.12 -7.81 -16.24
CA ILE A 142 9.32 -7.95 -15.40
C ILE A 142 10.12 -9.19 -15.79
N VAL A 143 9.46 -10.33 -16.02
CA VAL A 143 10.11 -11.57 -16.48
C VAL A 143 10.80 -11.36 -17.82
N LEU A 144 10.16 -10.62 -18.74
CA LEU A 144 10.75 -10.27 -20.04
C LEU A 144 11.95 -9.32 -19.90
N GLU A 145 11.89 -8.33 -19.01
CA GLU A 145 12.98 -7.37 -18.77
C GLU A 145 14.19 -8.01 -18.08
N THR A 146 13.95 -8.94 -17.14
CA THR A 146 15.00 -9.58 -16.34
C THR A 146 15.55 -10.85 -16.98
N HIS A 147 14.83 -11.44 -17.93
CA HIS A 147 15.05 -12.78 -18.47
C HIS A 147 15.09 -13.88 -17.38
N ALA A 148 14.52 -13.60 -16.20
CA ALA A 148 14.46 -14.52 -15.08
C ALA A 148 13.03 -15.04 -14.90
N PHE A 149 12.84 -16.35 -14.87
CA PHE A 149 11.52 -16.95 -14.63
C PHE A 149 10.95 -16.56 -13.26
N ASN A 150 11.81 -16.51 -12.23
CA ASN A 150 11.46 -16.04 -10.89
C ASN A 150 12.16 -14.69 -10.59
N PRO A 151 11.51 -13.55 -10.89
CA PRO A 151 12.10 -12.23 -10.64
C PRO A 151 12.31 -11.92 -9.16
N TYR A 152 11.60 -12.59 -8.24
CA TYR A 152 11.78 -12.40 -6.79
C TYR A 152 13.15 -12.85 -6.29
N THR A 153 13.84 -13.70 -7.05
CA THR A 153 15.21 -14.16 -6.76
C THR A 153 16.27 -13.45 -7.61
N TYR A 154 15.85 -12.56 -8.52
CA TYR A 154 16.75 -11.85 -9.42
C TYR A 154 17.42 -10.67 -8.72
N GLN A 155 18.75 -10.75 -8.56
CA GLN A 155 19.57 -9.74 -7.88
C GLN A 155 20.24 -8.72 -8.83
N GLY A 156 20.13 -8.90 -10.15
CA GLY A 156 20.69 -7.96 -11.11
C GLY A 156 19.99 -6.60 -11.10
N GLN A 157 20.46 -5.67 -11.93
CA GLN A 157 19.94 -4.30 -12.02
C GLN A 157 19.89 -3.57 -10.68
N TYR A 158 20.95 -3.70 -9.89
CA TYR A 158 21.08 -3.11 -8.55
C TYR A 158 19.95 -3.52 -7.60
N GLN A 159 19.48 -4.77 -7.73
CA GLN A 159 18.40 -5.35 -6.95
C GLN A 159 17.06 -4.61 -7.10
N LYS A 160 16.81 -3.99 -8.26
CA LYS A 160 15.53 -3.34 -8.59
C LYS A 160 14.33 -4.26 -8.35
N TYR A 161 14.42 -5.53 -8.76
CA TYR A 161 13.35 -6.50 -8.63
C TYR A 161 13.48 -7.30 -7.33
N PHE A 162 14.21 -8.40 -7.22
CA PHE A 162 14.46 -9.11 -5.94
C PHE A 162 13.29 -9.08 -4.92
N ILE A 163 13.51 -8.60 -3.70
CA ILE A 163 12.48 -8.42 -2.65
C ILE A 163 11.40 -7.41 -3.08
N SER A 164 11.77 -6.39 -3.85
CA SER A 164 10.89 -5.32 -4.34
C SER A 164 10.09 -5.69 -5.59
N THR A 165 10.19 -6.92 -6.10
CA THR A 165 9.48 -7.36 -7.32
C THR A 165 7.98 -7.14 -7.19
N GLY A 166 7.44 -7.41 -6.00
CA GLY A 166 6.04 -7.20 -5.69
C GLY A 166 5.58 -5.75 -5.84
N ASP A 167 6.47 -4.77 -5.60
CA ASP A 167 6.17 -3.33 -5.70
C ASP A 167 5.78 -2.88 -7.12
N PHE A 168 6.14 -3.68 -8.11
CA PHE A 168 5.83 -3.45 -9.52
C PHE A 168 4.54 -4.15 -9.98
N VAL A 169 3.93 -5.01 -9.16
CA VAL A 169 2.66 -5.70 -9.47
C VAL A 169 1.46 -4.84 -9.03
N LYS A 170 1.20 -3.78 -9.80
CA LYS A 170 0.27 -2.69 -9.44
C LYS A 170 -1.20 -2.95 -9.84
N GLY A 171 -1.45 -3.93 -10.71
CA GLY A 171 -2.79 -4.23 -11.22
C GLY A 171 -3.40 -3.03 -11.96
N ILE A 172 -4.73 -2.90 -11.93
CA ILE A 172 -5.44 -1.79 -12.61
C ILE A 172 -5.31 -0.43 -11.91
N THR A 173 -4.84 -0.40 -10.66
CA THR A 173 -4.78 0.85 -9.89
C THR A 173 -3.62 1.74 -10.33
N PHE A 174 -2.57 1.13 -10.90
CA PHE A 174 -1.32 1.80 -11.28
C PHE A 174 -0.68 2.61 -10.14
N ASP A 175 -1.04 2.30 -8.88
CA ASP A 175 -0.59 3.00 -7.68
C ASP A 175 0.62 2.28 -7.06
N THR A 176 0.45 1.82 -5.81
CA THR A 176 1.36 0.95 -5.08
C THR A 176 0.89 -0.50 -5.19
N SER A 177 1.83 -1.43 -5.05
CA SER A 177 1.53 -2.86 -4.88
C SER A 177 0.58 -3.13 -3.73
N THR A 178 0.67 -2.33 -2.66
CA THR A 178 -0.20 -2.44 -1.47
C THR A 178 -1.66 -2.17 -1.83
N THR A 179 -1.97 -1.17 -2.67
CA THR A 179 -3.35 -0.93 -3.13
C THR A 179 -3.91 -2.16 -3.87
N ASN A 180 -3.11 -2.78 -4.75
CA ASN A 180 -3.50 -4.00 -5.46
C ASN A 180 -3.62 -5.21 -4.51
N ALA A 181 -2.71 -5.33 -3.55
CA ALA A 181 -2.74 -6.37 -2.52
C ALA A 181 -4.08 -6.33 -1.78
N VAL A 182 -4.46 -5.15 -1.31
CA VAL A 182 -5.70 -4.93 -0.55
C VAL A 182 -6.94 -5.22 -1.38
N LEU A 183 -6.99 -4.80 -2.65
CA LEU A 183 -8.09 -5.15 -3.54
C LEU A 183 -8.23 -6.67 -3.68
N ASN A 184 -7.12 -7.38 -3.86
CA ASN A 184 -7.15 -8.84 -3.94
C ASN A 184 -7.50 -9.49 -2.58
N ALA A 185 -7.14 -8.90 -1.45
CA ALA A 185 -7.58 -9.35 -0.13
C ALA A 185 -9.11 -9.24 0.03
N PHE A 186 -9.74 -8.15 -0.46
CA PHE A 186 -11.20 -8.09 -0.56
C PHE A 186 -11.76 -9.18 -1.48
N GLY A 187 -11.09 -9.43 -2.62
CA GLY A 187 -11.45 -10.50 -3.55
C GLY A 187 -11.44 -11.87 -2.88
N VAL A 188 -10.40 -12.19 -2.10
CA VAL A 188 -10.30 -13.44 -1.33
C VAL A 188 -11.49 -13.57 -0.38
N ILE A 189 -11.78 -12.55 0.43
CA ILE A 189 -12.91 -12.59 1.38
C ILE A 189 -14.24 -12.77 0.65
N TYR A 190 -14.47 -11.95 -0.37
CA TYR A 190 -15.73 -11.91 -1.11
C TYR A 190 -16.01 -13.22 -1.85
N PHE A 191 -15.06 -13.74 -2.63
CA PHE A 191 -15.25 -14.96 -3.39
C PHE A 191 -15.28 -16.22 -2.52
N LEU A 192 -14.57 -16.22 -1.38
CA LEU A 192 -14.63 -17.31 -0.41
C LEU A 192 -16.05 -17.45 0.14
N ILE A 193 -16.68 -16.33 0.51
CA ILE A 193 -18.04 -16.32 1.06
C ILE A 193 -19.08 -16.62 -0.03
N LYS A 194 -18.85 -16.18 -1.26
CA LYS A 194 -19.67 -16.53 -2.45
C LYS A 194 -19.40 -17.94 -3.00
N LYS A 195 -18.54 -18.72 -2.34
CA LYS A 195 -18.18 -20.10 -2.73
C LYS A 195 -17.59 -20.22 -4.14
N ASN A 196 -16.97 -19.16 -4.66
CA ASN A 196 -16.23 -19.20 -5.92
C ASN A 196 -14.76 -19.48 -5.63
N MET A 197 -14.43 -20.76 -5.49
CA MET A 197 -13.08 -21.21 -5.09
C MET A 197 -12.01 -20.78 -6.08
N GLY A 198 -12.27 -20.89 -7.39
CA GLY A 198 -11.31 -20.52 -8.43
C GLY A 198 -10.89 -19.05 -8.34
N MET A 199 -11.86 -18.15 -8.19
CA MET A 199 -11.55 -16.71 -8.02
C MET A 199 -10.90 -16.41 -6.67
N THR A 200 -11.27 -17.13 -5.61
CA THR A 200 -10.61 -16.98 -4.30
C THR A 200 -9.12 -17.29 -4.41
N LEU A 201 -8.77 -18.42 -5.03
CA LEU A 201 -7.38 -18.83 -5.20
C LEU A 201 -6.63 -17.92 -6.17
N ALA A 202 -7.28 -17.44 -7.23
CA ALA A 202 -6.67 -16.49 -8.15
C ALA A 202 -6.35 -15.15 -7.46
N CYS A 203 -7.30 -14.60 -6.69
CA CYS A 203 -7.06 -13.39 -5.88
C CYS A 203 -5.97 -13.62 -4.83
N MET A 204 -5.92 -14.79 -4.17
CA MET A 204 -4.86 -15.12 -3.22
C MET A 204 -3.49 -15.18 -3.90
N ALA A 205 -3.39 -15.80 -5.07
CA ALA A 205 -2.16 -15.83 -5.84
C ALA A 205 -1.67 -14.43 -6.22
N ILE A 206 -2.54 -13.56 -6.74
CA ILE A 206 -2.17 -12.19 -7.08
C ILE A 206 -1.78 -11.39 -5.83
N LEU A 207 -2.53 -11.53 -4.73
CA LEU A 207 -2.18 -10.92 -3.44
C LEU A 207 -0.75 -11.29 -3.04
N LEU A 208 -0.39 -12.56 -3.10
CA LEU A 208 0.96 -13.01 -2.74
C LEU A 208 2.03 -12.45 -3.69
N LEU A 209 1.75 -12.41 -5.00
CA LEU A 209 2.65 -11.81 -5.99
C LEU A 209 2.88 -10.31 -5.76
N THR A 210 1.97 -9.58 -5.11
CA THR A 210 2.26 -8.19 -4.72
C THR A 210 3.35 -8.04 -3.66
N GLY A 211 3.75 -9.12 -2.96
CA GLY A 211 4.78 -9.07 -1.92
C GLY A 211 4.42 -8.27 -0.66
N SER A 212 3.18 -7.80 -0.52
CA SER A 212 2.77 -6.95 0.60
C SER A 212 2.61 -7.75 1.91
N ASN A 213 3.69 -7.84 2.70
CA ASN A 213 3.71 -8.53 3.99
C ASN A 213 2.63 -8.04 4.96
N PHE A 214 2.40 -6.72 4.98
CA PHE A 214 1.43 -6.13 5.88
C PHE A 214 0.00 -6.59 5.55
N THR A 215 -0.36 -6.57 4.26
CA THR A 215 -1.65 -7.08 3.79
C THR A 215 -1.78 -8.58 4.03
N ASN A 216 -0.70 -9.35 3.87
CA ASN A 216 -0.67 -10.78 4.16
C ASN A 216 -0.99 -11.08 5.64
N VAL A 217 -0.42 -10.32 6.58
CA VAL A 217 -0.72 -10.46 8.02
C VAL A 217 -2.19 -10.15 8.30
N PHE A 218 -2.74 -9.09 7.70
CA PHE A 218 -4.13 -8.71 7.89
C PHE A 218 -5.12 -9.72 7.33
N ILE A 219 -4.89 -10.22 6.11
CA ILE A 219 -5.75 -11.26 5.56
C ILE A 219 -5.66 -12.54 6.37
N LEU A 220 -4.50 -12.92 6.91
CA LEU A 220 -4.39 -14.08 7.80
C LEU A 220 -5.24 -13.92 9.06
N ALA A 221 -5.22 -12.73 9.69
CA ALA A 221 -6.06 -12.45 10.85
C ALA A 221 -7.56 -12.55 10.50
N VAL A 222 -7.97 -12.02 9.34
CA VAL A 222 -9.36 -12.10 8.87
C VAL A 222 -9.76 -13.54 8.50
N LEU A 223 -8.88 -14.30 7.85
CA LEU A 223 -9.13 -15.70 7.51
C LEU A 223 -9.21 -16.58 8.76
N ALA A 224 -8.37 -16.31 9.77
CA ALA A 224 -8.46 -16.96 11.07
C ALA A 224 -9.80 -16.67 11.76
N PHE A 225 -10.25 -15.41 11.75
CA PHE A 225 -11.57 -15.03 12.23
C PHE A 225 -12.69 -15.78 11.49
N LEU A 226 -12.64 -15.84 10.15
CA LEU A 226 -13.62 -16.59 9.35
C LEU A 226 -13.59 -18.09 9.64
N PHE A 227 -12.39 -18.67 9.81
CA PHE A 227 -12.20 -20.08 10.12
C PHE A 227 -12.88 -20.47 11.45
N VAL A 228 -12.78 -19.60 12.46
CA VAL A 228 -13.36 -19.83 13.78
C VAL A 228 -14.88 -19.61 13.77
N PHE A 229 -15.35 -18.47 13.24
CA PHE A 229 -16.71 -18.01 13.51
C PHE A 229 -17.71 -18.16 12.36
N ASN A 230 -17.30 -18.06 11.10
CA ASN A 230 -18.25 -17.85 10.00
C ASN A 230 -17.82 -18.55 8.69
N SER A 231 -17.55 -19.85 8.76
CA SER A 231 -17.17 -20.67 7.60
C SER A 231 -17.72 -22.09 7.64
N THR A 232 -18.08 -22.60 6.45
CA THR A 232 -18.43 -24.02 6.24
C THR A 232 -17.18 -24.91 6.14
N ARG A 233 -17.35 -26.23 6.19
CA ARG A 233 -16.25 -27.20 6.01
C ARG A 233 -15.44 -26.96 4.72
N ASP A 234 -16.13 -26.67 3.62
CA ASP A 234 -15.48 -26.40 2.33
C ASP A 234 -14.68 -25.09 2.37
N GLN A 235 -15.24 -24.04 2.96
CA GLN A 235 -14.54 -22.75 3.12
C GLN A 235 -13.32 -22.89 4.04
N LYS A 236 -13.41 -23.66 5.13
CA LYS A 236 -12.27 -23.98 5.99
C LYS A 236 -11.15 -24.68 5.23
N SER A 237 -11.50 -25.59 4.32
CA SER A 237 -10.53 -26.27 3.46
C SER A 237 -9.85 -25.28 2.51
N VAL A 238 -10.61 -24.36 1.88
CA VAL A 238 -10.04 -23.30 1.02
C VAL A 238 -9.16 -22.33 1.83
N ILE A 239 -9.54 -21.99 3.06
CA ILE A 239 -8.70 -21.16 3.95
C ILE A 239 -7.35 -21.84 4.21
N ILE A 240 -7.34 -23.15 4.51
CA ILE A 240 -6.10 -23.91 4.69
C ILE A 240 -5.25 -23.88 3.41
N ILE A 241 -5.86 -24.04 2.23
CA ILE A 241 -5.16 -23.93 0.95
C ILE A 241 -4.55 -22.53 0.75
N CYS A 242 -5.26 -21.45 1.10
CA CYS A 242 -4.72 -20.10 1.06
C CYS A 242 -3.50 -19.93 1.98
N VAL A 243 -3.54 -20.51 3.19
CA VAL A 243 -2.38 -20.51 4.10
C VAL A 243 -1.22 -21.30 3.49
N CYS A 244 -1.48 -22.47 2.89
CA CYS A 244 -0.45 -23.23 2.18
C CYS A 244 0.15 -22.43 1.02
N PHE A 245 -0.65 -21.67 0.27
CA PHE A 245 -0.16 -20.78 -0.79
C PHE A 245 0.82 -19.74 -0.24
N LEU A 246 0.50 -19.12 0.89
CA LEU A 246 1.40 -18.17 1.55
C LEU A 246 2.72 -18.84 1.98
N VAL A 247 2.65 -20.02 2.60
CA VAL A 247 3.84 -20.78 3.01
C VAL A 247 4.70 -21.15 1.80
N LEU A 248 4.09 -21.64 0.72
CA LEU A 248 4.80 -21.97 -0.52
C LEU A 248 5.43 -20.74 -1.16
N PHE A 249 4.71 -19.62 -1.20
CA PHE A 249 5.24 -18.36 -1.71
C PHE A 249 6.47 -17.92 -0.91
N MET A 250 6.37 -17.90 0.42
CA MET A 250 7.48 -17.53 1.29
C MET A 250 8.64 -18.52 1.26
N ALA A 251 8.40 -19.81 1.02
CA ALA A 251 9.48 -20.82 1.01
C ALA A 251 10.17 -20.97 -0.35
N LYS A 252 9.44 -20.78 -1.46
CA LYS A 252 9.91 -21.12 -2.81
C LYS A 252 9.96 -19.96 -3.79
N ILE A 253 9.04 -19.01 -3.68
CA ILE A 253 8.96 -17.89 -4.62
C ILE A 253 9.81 -16.73 -4.11
N SER A 254 9.64 -16.32 -2.85
CA SER A 254 10.36 -15.22 -2.22
C SER A 254 10.91 -15.59 -0.82
N PRO A 255 11.92 -16.49 -0.75
CA PRO A 255 12.55 -16.91 0.52
C PRO A 255 13.15 -15.76 1.34
N GLN A 256 13.57 -14.69 0.68
CA GLN A 256 14.17 -13.53 1.34
C GLN A 256 13.14 -12.71 2.11
N ASN A 257 11.89 -12.74 1.66
CA ASN A 257 10.79 -12.05 2.33
C ASN A 257 10.46 -12.68 3.69
N ASN A 258 10.68 -14.00 3.84
CA ASN A 258 10.59 -14.67 5.14
C ASN A 258 11.60 -14.10 6.14
N ASN A 259 12.86 -13.91 5.72
CA ASN A 259 13.89 -13.31 6.56
C ASN A 259 13.53 -11.87 6.97
N TYR A 260 12.96 -11.09 6.04
CA TYR A 260 12.48 -9.74 6.33
C TYR A 260 11.38 -9.75 7.40
N VAL A 261 10.38 -10.63 7.27
CA VAL A 261 9.29 -10.76 8.25
C VAL A 261 9.84 -11.19 9.61
N MET A 262 10.70 -12.20 9.66
CA MET A 262 11.33 -12.65 10.90
C MET A 262 12.13 -11.54 11.59
N ASN A 263 12.91 -10.77 10.83
CA ASN A 263 13.67 -9.64 11.38
C ASN A 263 12.75 -8.52 11.89
N THR A 264 11.64 -8.26 11.19
CA THR A 264 10.64 -7.27 11.61
C THR A 264 9.99 -7.69 12.94
N VAL A 265 9.58 -8.95 13.04
CA VAL A 265 9.02 -9.52 14.28
C VAL A 265 10.04 -9.51 15.40
N LYS A 266 11.28 -9.95 15.15
CA LYS A 266 12.37 -9.91 16.13
C LYS A 266 12.58 -8.49 16.66
N THR A 267 12.64 -7.50 15.76
CA THR A 267 12.81 -6.09 16.12
C THR A 267 11.64 -5.55 16.94
N ALA A 268 10.41 -5.94 16.61
CA ALA A 268 9.21 -5.49 17.31
C ALA A 268 9.13 -6.02 18.75
N PHE A 269 9.56 -7.27 19.01
CA PHE A 269 9.47 -7.90 20.33
C PHE A 269 10.72 -7.77 21.20
N TYR A 270 11.92 -7.83 20.60
CA TYR A 270 13.19 -7.87 21.34
C TYR A 270 13.96 -6.55 21.29
N GLY A 271 13.38 -5.52 20.67
CA GLY A 271 14.08 -4.27 20.38
C GLY A 271 15.10 -4.45 19.26
N ARG A 272 15.51 -3.33 18.65
CA ARG A 272 16.58 -3.34 17.63
C ARG A 272 17.90 -3.48 18.37
N GLU A 273 18.69 -4.50 18.04
CA GLU A 273 20.13 -4.41 18.25
C GLU A 273 20.58 -3.13 17.53
N ILE A 274 21.27 -2.24 18.24
CA ILE A 274 21.81 -1.02 17.66
C ILE A 274 22.87 -1.47 16.67
N ILE A 275 22.45 -1.67 15.42
CA ILE A 275 23.39 -1.80 14.31
C ILE A 275 24.06 -0.43 14.26
N SER A 276 25.30 -0.37 14.77
CA SER A 276 26.13 0.83 14.69
C SER A 276 26.01 1.38 13.27
N PRO A 277 25.70 2.67 13.10
CA PRO A 277 25.38 3.24 11.80
C PRO A 277 26.62 3.12 10.92
N TRP A 278 26.60 2.08 10.08
CA TRP A 278 27.67 1.66 9.20
C TRP A 278 28.92 1.18 9.99
N PRO A 279 29.55 0.05 9.61
CA PRO A 279 31.00 0.07 9.66
C PRO A 279 31.35 1.29 8.81
N LYS A 280 31.86 2.37 9.42
CA LYS A 280 32.55 3.44 8.66
C LYS A 280 33.27 2.70 7.57
N SER A 281 32.94 2.93 6.29
CA SER A 281 33.58 2.20 5.19
C SER A 281 35.06 2.35 5.44
N GLN A 282 35.66 1.35 6.08
CA GLN A 282 37.05 1.39 6.41
C GLN A 282 37.60 1.28 5.02
N ILE A 283 38.15 2.41 4.54
CA ILE A 283 38.92 2.43 3.31
C ILE A 283 39.74 1.15 3.39
N PRO A 284 39.60 0.22 2.42
CA PRO A 284 40.22 -1.08 2.49
C PRO A 284 41.65 -0.90 2.97
N VAL A 285 42.14 -1.77 3.85
CA VAL A 285 43.46 -1.61 4.46
C VAL A 285 44.54 -1.36 3.40
N THR A 286 44.35 -1.90 2.19
CA THR A 286 45.12 -1.66 0.97
C THR A 286 45.18 -0.20 0.46
N GLN A 287 44.14 0.60 0.68
CA GLN A 287 44.00 1.99 0.22
C GLN A 287 44.30 3.03 1.32
N ARG A 288 44.44 2.62 2.58
CA ARG A 288 44.76 3.54 3.70
C ARG A 288 46.26 3.92 3.68
N PRO A 289 46.62 5.19 3.94
CA PRO A 289 48.02 5.58 4.10
C PRO A 289 48.66 4.82 5.27
N ASP A 290 49.92 4.39 5.13
CA ASP A 290 50.61 3.60 6.16
C ASP A 290 50.76 4.35 7.49
N SER A 291 50.71 5.68 7.47
CA SER A 291 50.67 6.53 8.67
C SER A 291 49.41 6.34 9.51
N THR A 292 48.34 5.83 8.92
CA THR A 292 47.04 5.59 9.58
C THR A 292 46.81 4.14 9.99
N LEU A 293 47.77 3.25 9.73
CA LEU A 293 47.66 1.81 9.96
C LEU A 293 48.42 1.38 11.22
N ASN A 294 47.80 0.54 12.04
CA ASN A 294 48.49 -0.13 13.13
C ASN A 294 49.44 -1.24 12.59
N PRO A 295 50.34 -1.81 13.40
CA PRO A 295 51.30 -2.82 12.93
C PRO A 295 50.66 -4.08 12.31
N GLU A 296 49.48 -4.49 12.78
CA GLU A 296 48.75 -5.64 12.24
C GLU A 296 48.10 -5.31 10.89
N GLU A 297 47.44 -4.16 10.78
CA GLU A 297 46.86 -3.66 9.52
C GLU A 297 47.96 -3.43 8.47
N LYS A 298 49.17 -3.01 8.85
CA LYS A 298 50.32 -2.93 7.93
C LYS A 298 50.73 -4.31 7.42
N ARG A 299 50.74 -5.34 8.27
CA ARG A 299 51.05 -6.71 7.87
C ARG A 299 49.97 -7.27 6.95
N GLU A 300 48.71 -7.00 7.24
CA GLU A 300 47.58 -7.35 6.38
C GLU A 300 47.69 -6.65 5.03
N LYS A 301 47.94 -5.34 5.01
CA LYS A 301 48.17 -4.57 3.78
C LYS A 301 49.29 -5.16 2.93
N ILE A 302 50.42 -5.47 3.54
CA ILE A 302 51.58 -6.07 2.86
C ILE A 302 51.21 -7.45 2.34
N ALA A 303 50.51 -8.27 3.12
CA ALA A 303 50.06 -9.58 2.68
C ALA A 303 49.13 -9.49 1.46
N THR A 304 48.10 -8.65 1.53
CA THR A 304 47.13 -8.51 0.44
C THR A 304 47.72 -7.85 -0.82
N LEU A 305 48.64 -6.89 -0.68
CA LEU A 305 49.25 -6.23 -1.85
C LEU A 305 50.43 -7.00 -2.45
N TYR A 306 51.25 -7.66 -1.62
CA TYR A 306 52.53 -8.25 -2.03
C TYR A 306 52.58 -9.78 -1.93
N LEU A 307 51.84 -10.43 -1.03
CA LEU A 307 51.83 -11.89 -0.93
C LEU A 307 50.73 -12.50 -1.81
N ASP A 308 49.54 -11.90 -1.87
CA ASP A 308 48.47 -12.36 -2.77
C ASP A 308 48.73 -12.05 -4.25
N SER A 309 49.64 -11.12 -4.56
CA SER A 309 50.10 -10.92 -5.94
C SER A 309 50.98 -12.07 -6.45
N ILE A 310 51.52 -12.92 -5.56
CA ILE A 310 52.15 -14.20 -5.93
C ILE A 310 51.08 -15.26 -6.25
N ALA A 311 49.89 -15.20 -5.63
CA ALA A 311 48.75 -16.03 -6.01
C ALA A 311 48.06 -15.56 -7.31
N ALA A 312 48.26 -14.31 -7.71
CA ALA A 312 47.82 -13.75 -8.99
C ALA A 312 48.77 -14.07 -10.16
N LEU A 313 49.91 -14.73 -9.91
CA LEU A 313 50.69 -15.34 -10.98
C LEU A 313 49.86 -16.49 -11.59
N PRO A 314 49.69 -16.55 -12.91
CA PRO A 314 48.90 -17.59 -13.54
C PRO A 314 49.59 -18.95 -13.34
N ILE A 315 49.18 -19.68 -12.31
CA ILE A 315 49.57 -21.08 -12.13
C ILE A 315 48.97 -21.85 -13.30
N ASN A 316 49.81 -22.11 -14.29
CA ASN A 316 49.73 -23.14 -15.31
C ASN A 316 48.32 -23.60 -15.69
N GLN A 317 47.87 -23.06 -16.83
CA GLN A 317 46.85 -23.65 -17.69
C GLN A 317 47.21 -25.12 -17.98
N VAL A 318 46.64 -26.04 -17.19
CA VAL A 318 46.55 -27.44 -17.59
C VAL A 318 45.62 -27.49 -18.79
N GLN A 319 46.19 -27.80 -19.95
CA GLN A 319 45.49 -28.08 -21.20
C GLN A 319 44.39 -29.10 -20.95
N ARG A 320 43.14 -28.64 -20.89
CA ARG A 320 41.97 -29.49 -21.03
C ARG A 320 41.65 -29.60 -22.52
N GLU A 321 41.53 -30.83 -22.98
CA GLU A 321 41.13 -31.19 -24.34
C GLU A 321 39.88 -30.42 -24.76
N LYS A 322 39.94 -29.92 -26.00
CA LYS A 322 38.89 -29.11 -26.62
C LYS A 322 37.64 -29.96 -26.87
N LEU A 323 36.72 -29.92 -25.92
CA LEU A 323 35.31 -30.19 -26.16
C LEU A 323 34.71 -29.06 -27.04
N PRO A 324 33.64 -29.34 -27.80
CA PRO A 324 33.09 -28.44 -28.80
C PRO A 324 32.78 -27.04 -28.23
N PRO A 325 32.92 -25.98 -29.05
CA PRO A 325 32.90 -24.61 -28.57
C PRO A 325 31.52 -24.23 -28.05
N GLY A 326 31.43 -23.87 -26.76
CA GLY A 326 30.36 -23.00 -26.27
C GLY A 326 29.72 -23.31 -24.93
N VAL A 327 29.96 -24.46 -24.28
CA VAL A 327 29.31 -24.77 -22.99
C VAL A 327 30.31 -25.36 -21.99
N PRO A 328 30.60 -24.70 -20.84
CA PRO A 328 31.52 -25.24 -19.86
C PRO A 328 30.93 -26.51 -19.23
N VAL A 329 31.68 -27.60 -19.23
CA VAL A 329 31.28 -28.88 -18.62
C VAL A 329 32.21 -29.16 -17.44
N THR A 330 31.65 -29.52 -16.29
CA THR A 330 32.42 -29.99 -15.12
C THR A 330 33.22 -31.26 -15.45
N ALA A 331 34.23 -31.58 -14.63
CA ALA A 331 34.99 -32.83 -14.75
C ALA A 331 34.11 -34.10 -14.67
N THR A 332 32.88 -33.99 -14.15
CA THR A 332 31.89 -35.08 -14.07
C THR A 332 30.91 -35.10 -15.26
N GLY A 333 31.17 -34.35 -16.34
CA GLY A 333 30.29 -34.31 -17.52
C GLY A 333 29.00 -33.49 -17.35
N ARG A 334 28.81 -32.77 -16.24
CA ARG A 334 27.64 -31.89 -16.07
C ARG A 334 27.89 -30.54 -16.70
N VAL A 335 26.96 -30.11 -17.55
CA VAL A 335 26.90 -28.76 -18.10
C VAL A 335 26.84 -27.74 -16.96
N VAL A 336 27.86 -26.89 -16.84
CA VAL A 336 27.87 -25.72 -15.96
C VAL A 336 27.23 -24.59 -16.74
N LEU A 337 26.05 -24.17 -16.30
CA LEU A 337 25.52 -22.88 -16.74
C LEU A 337 26.38 -21.79 -16.10
N PRO A 338 26.99 -20.86 -16.86
CA PRO A 338 27.75 -19.76 -16.28
C PRO A 338 26.83 -19.00 -15.32
N GLN A 339 27.15 -19.05 -14.03
CA GLN A 339 26.45 -18.27 -13.02
C GLN A 339 26.91 -16.82 -13.13
N ALA A 340 25.97 -15.88 -13.01
CA ALA A 340 26.32 -14.47 -13.00
C ALA A 340 27.24 -14.17 -11.83
N ASP A 341 28.22 -13.28 -12.05
CA ASP A 341 29.08 -12.82 -10.97
C ASP A 341 28.28 -11.94 -10.01
N VAL A 342 27.88 -12.50 -8.88
CA VAL A 342 27.15 -11.82 -7.79
C VAL A 342 27.95 -10.69 -7.15
N ASN A 343 29.28 -10.67 -7.33
CA ASN A 343 30.13 -9.58 -6.84
C ASN A 343 30.21 -8.42 -7.84
N SER A 344 29.71 -8.61 -9.06
CA SER A 344 29.71 -7.55 -10.07
C SER A 344 28.81 -6.38 -9.65
N PRO A 345 29.14 -5.12 -10.03
CA PRO A 345 28.44 -3.93 -9.53
C PRO A 345 26.93 -3.95 -9.73
N SER A 346 26.43 -4.62 -10.77
CA SER A 346 25.00 -4.70 -11.09
C SER A 346 24.21 -5.62 -10.15
N TYR A 347 24.88 -6.44 -9.33
CA TYR A 347 24.26 -7.30 -8.30
C TYR A 347 24.40 -6.71 -6.90
N GLN A 348 25.18 -5.64 -6.77
CA GLN A 348 25.38 -4.92 -5.52
C GLN A 348 24.35 -3.79 -5.38
N TRP A 349 24.03 -3.44 -4.13
CA TRP A 349 23.17 -2.30 -3.85
C TRP A 349 23.80 -1.00 -4.34
N LEU A 350 22.97 -0.11 -4.88
CA LEU A 350 23.41 1.23 -5.25
C LEU A 350 23.89 1.95 -3.98
N ARG A 351 25.18 2.27 -3.90
CA ARG A 351 25.76 3.03 -2.78
C ARG A 351 25.47 4.53 -2.87
N THR A 352 24.99 4.99 -4.02
CA THR A 352 24.67 6.39 -4.26
C THR A 352 23.29 6.71 -3.71
N THR A 353 23.19 7.78 -2.94
CA THR A 353 21.91 8.34 -2.48
C THR A 353 21.06 8.73 -3.69
N PRO A 354 19.86 8.15 -3.88
CA PRO A 354 18.97 8.54 -4.97
C PRO A 354 18.67 10.04 -4.96
N PRO A 355 18.44 10.67 -6.12
CA PRO A 355 18.15 12.12 -6.18
C PRO A 355 16.99 12.55 -5.29
N GLU A 356 15.95 11.72 -5.17
CA GLU A 356 14.79 11.96 -4.30
C GLU A 356 15.19 11.98 -2.82
N GLN A 357 16.01 11.02 -2.39
CA GLN A 357 16.50 10.96 -1.02
C GLN A 357 17.45 12.13 -0.73
N LYS A 358 18.25 12.55 -1.71
CA LYS A 358 19.12 13.73 -1.58
C LYS A 358 18.30 14.99 -1.29
N GLN A 359 17.16 15.19 -1.96
CA GLN A 359 16.26 16.31 -1.66
C GLN A 359 15.76 16.28 -0.22
N LEU A 360 15.44 15.10 0.33
CA LEU A 360 15.03 14.97 1.73
C LEU A 360 16.18 15.30 2.69
N VAL A 361 17.40 14.82 2.40
CA VAL A 361 18.59 15.12 3.21
C VAL A 361 18.91 16.62 3.19
N ASP A 362 18.87 17.24 2.01
CA ASP A 362 19.10 18.68 1.84
C ASP A 362 18.03 19.49 2.60
N PHE A 363 16.77 19.05 2.57
CA PHE A 363 15.70 19.67 3.36
C PHE A 363 15.95 19.54 4.86
N VAL A 364 16.35 18.36 5.34
CA VAL A 364 16.69 18.13 6.76
C VAL A 364 17.83 19.03 7.21
N ASN A 365 18.89 19.15 6.41
CA ASN A 365 20.02 20.03 6.72
C ASN A 365 19.60 21.52 6.75
N THR A 366 18.67 21.92 5.88
CA THR A 366 18.20 23.31 5.81
C THR A 366 17.30 23.67 7.01
N HIS A 367 16.53 22.72 7.53
CA HIS A 367 15.55 22.92 8.60
C HIS A 367 15.95 22.21 9.91
N GLU A 368 17.24 21.96 10.14
CA GLU A 368 17.71 21.14 11.26
C GLU A 368 17.24 21.67 12.64
N ALA A 369 17.08 22.98 12.78
CA ALA A 369 16.61 23.62 14.01
C ALA A 369 15.13 23.28 14.35
N ASP A 370 14.31 23.03 13.32
CA ASP A 370 12.87 22.81 13.45
C ASP A 370 12.50 21.30 13.44
N LEU A 371 13.49 20.42 13.29
CA LEU A 371 13.34 18.97 13.13
C LEU A 371 13.92 18.20 14.33
N PRO A 372 13.21 18.14 15.48
CA PRO A 372 13.75 17.59 16.73
C PRO A 372 14.20 16.12 16.65
N VAL A 373 13.50 15.27 15.89
CA VAL A 373 13.79 13.85 15.70
C VAL A 373 14.93 13.68 14.70
N SER A 374 14.83 14.25 13.50
CA SER A 374 15.83 14.08 12.43
C SER A 374 17.19 14.67 12.81
N ARG A 375 17.23 15.76 13.59
CA ARG A 375 18.48 16.37 14.07
C ARG A 375 19.37 15.41 14.84
N THR A 376 18.80 14.49 15.60
CA THR A 376 19.60 13.55 16.41
C THR A 376 20.38 12.55 15.54
N ARG A 377 19.95 12.34 14.28
CA ARG A 377 20.44 11.30 13.36
C ARG A 377 20.47 9.89 13.96
N LYS A 378 19.80 9.68 15.09
CA LYS A 378 19.65 8.39 15.74
C LYS A 378 18.34 7.78 15.26
N LEU A 379 18.43 6.57 14.72
CA LEU A 379 17.28 5.83 14.30
C LEU A 379 16.43 5.46 15.52
N SER A 380 15.19 5.94 15.55
CA SER A 380 14.26 5.59 16.63
C SER A 380 14.00 4.08 16.62
N LEU A 381 13.93 3.50 17.82
CA LEU A 381 13.49 2.12 18.04
C LEU A 381 11.97 1.99 17.93
N VAL A 382 11.24 3.11 18.10
CA VAL A 382 9.78 3.13 18.08
C VAL A 382 9.31 3.27 16.62
N PRO A 383 8.35 2.45 16.15
CA PRO A 383 7.78 2.57 14.83
C PRO A 383 7.17 3.97 14.59
N GLY A 384 7.35 4.51 13.39
CA GLY A 384 6.87 5.85 13.04
C GLY A 384 5.37 6.06 13.24
N LYS A 385 4.53 5.02 13.06
CA LYS A 385 3.09 5.08 13.38
C LYS A 385 2.80 5.39 14.84
N VAL A 386 3.57 4.77 15.74
CA VAL A 386 3.42 4.99 17.19
C VAL A 386 3.94 6.36 17.55
N MET A 387 5.07 6.79 16.97
CA MET A 387 5.60 8.13 17.18
C MET A 387 4.64 9.23 16.71
N GLY A 388 4.02 9.08 15.54
CA GLY A 388 3.01 10.02 15.02
C GLY A 388 1.83 10.18 15.98
N LEU A 389 1.25 9.07 16.45
CA LEU A 389 0.17 9.12 17.45
C LEU A 389 0.62 9.80 18.76
N LEU A 390 1.82 9.48 19.26
CA LEU A 390 2.36 10.13 20.47
C LEU A 390 2.57 11.62 20.27
N GLN A 391 2.99 12.06 19.08
CA GLN A 391 3.12 13.47 18.71
C GLN A 391 1.75 14.16 18.70
N THR A 392 0.72 13.54 18.12
CA THR A 392 -0.66 14.07 18.16
C THR A 392 -1.17 14.24 19.59
N PHE A 393 -0.92 13.26 20.47
CA PHE A 393 -1.29 13.40 21.89
C PHE A 393 -0.49 14.49 22.60
N ASN A 394 0.81 14.62 22.31
CA ASN A 394 1.64 15.66 22.90
C ASN A 394 1.22 17.05 22.41
N PHE A 395 0.87 17.18 21.14
CA PHE A 395 0.32 18.39 20.54
C PHE A 395 -0.92 18.86 21.30
N TYR A 396 -1.88 17.98 21.58
CA TYR A 396 -3.07 18.36 22.34
C TYR A 396 -2.82 18.78 23.78
N LYS A 397 -1.78 18.25 24.43
CA LYS A 397 -1.39 18.72 25.76
C LYS A 397 -0.99 20.21 25.74
N HIS A 398 -0.33 20.64 24.66
CA HIS A 398 0.10 22.02 24.48
C HIS A 398 -0.98 22.91 23.84
N HIS A 399 -1.93 22.32 23.10
CA HIS A 399 -2.99 23.02 22.37
C HIS A 399 -4.39 22.46 22.72
N PRO A 400 -4.87 22.62 23.97
CA PRO A 400 -6.13 22.02 24.40
C PRO A 400 -7.35 22.51 23.60
N ALA A 401 -7.33 23.75 23.10
CA ALA A 401 -8.40 24.29 22.25
C ALA A 401 -8.55 23.53 20.92
N LYS A 402 -7.48 22.89 20.43
CA LYS A 402 -7.48 22.12 19.17
C LYS A 402 -7.93 20.66 19.36
N ILE A 403 -8.25 20.21 20.57
CA ILE A 403 -8.69 18.83 20.82
C ILE A 403 -9.97 18.49 20.06
N LEU A 404 -10.93 19.43 19.99
CA LEU A 404 -12.24 19.16 19.40
C LEU A 404 -12.21 19.10 17.87
N THR A 405 -11.57 20.08 17.23
CA THR A 405 -11.60 20.26 15.77
C THR A 405 -10.28 20.01 15.07
N GLY A 406 -9.21 19.70 15.82
CA GLY A 406 -7.88 19.46 15.27
C GLY A 406 -7.18 20.73 14.81
N ASP A 407 -6.05 20.55 14.15
CA ASP A 407 -5.22 21.64 13.64
C ASP A 407 -5.71 22.21 12.30
N GLY A 408 -6.65 21.52 11.65
CA GLY A 408 -7.16 21.86 10.33
C GLY A 408 -6.53 21.02 9.22
N VAL A 409 -7.22 21.00 8.07
CA VAL A 409 -6.90 20.13 6.94
C VAL A 409 -5.54 20.48 6.35
N GLY A 410 -4.62 19.52 6.28
CA GLY A 410 -3.28 19.74 5.73
C GLY A 410 -2.29 20.43 6.67
N ASN A 411 -2.64 20.64 7.95
CA ASN A 411 -1.78 21.29 8.92
C ASN A 411 -0.99 20.35 9.83
N PHE A 412 -1.31 19.05 9.85
CA PHE A 412 -0.67 18.12 10.79
C PHE A 412 -0.33 16.75 10.21
N SER A 413 -1.29 16.04 9.58
CA SER A 413 -1.07 14.63 9.24
C SER A 413 -1.95 14.20 8.07
N SER A 414 -1.55 14.59 6.86
CA SER A 414 -2.19 14.14 5.62
C SER A 414 -1.22 14.18 4.43
N LYS A 415 -1.51 13.42 3.38
CA LYS A 415 -0.72 13.53 2.13
C LYS A 415 -0.86 14.90 1.48
N LEU A 416 -1.97 15.60 1.73
CA LEU A 416 -2.12 16.98 1.28
C LEU A 416 -1.08 17.89 1.93
N ALA A 417 -0.84 17.74 3.24
CA ALA A 417 0.27 18.42 3.93
C ALA A 417 1.62 18.10 3.27
N PHE A 418 1.89 16.81 3.00
CA PHE A 418 3.10 16.39 2.29
C PHE A 418 3.24 17.00 0.89
N ARG A 419 2.15 17.11 0.13
CA ARG A 419 2.17 17.74 -1.20
C ARG A 419 2.44 19.23 -1.10
N ALA A 420 1.81 19.91 -0.14
CA ALA A 420 1.94 21.34 0.07
C ALA A 420 3.39 21.78 0.37
N THR A 421 4.23 20.88 0.90
CA THR A 421 5.68 21.14 1.12
C THR A 421 6.47 21.45 -0.15
N GLY A 422 5.98 21.05 -1.33
CA GLY A 422 6.72 21.21 -2.58
C GLY A 422 7.90 20.25 -2.76
N LEU A 423 8.09 19.26 -1.88
CA LEU A 423 9.16 18.25 -1.96
C LEU A 423 8.93 17.17 -3.04
N LYS A 424 7.80 17.22 -3.76
CA LYS A 424 7.44 16.41 -4.94
C LYS A 424 7.35 14.88 -4.77
N PHE A 425 7.77 14.30 -3.64
CA PHE A 425 7.71 12.84 -3.43
C PHE A 425 6.28 12.28 -3.27
N THR A 426 5.28 13.11 -2.98
CA THR A 426 3.86 12.70 -2.92
C THR A 426 3.00 13.28 -4.05
N GLY A 427 3.63 13.87 -5.05
CA GLY A 427 2.99 14.58 -6.16
C GLY A 427 3.35 16.07 -6.20
N GLY A 428 2.92 16.74 -7.27
CA GLY A 428 3.16 18.17 -7.45
C GLY A 428 2.18 19.04 -6.66
N TYR A 429 2.65 20.22 -6.27
CA TYR A 429 1.84 21.32 -5.74
C TYR A 429 2.29 22.64 -6.40
N PRO A 430 1.40 23.61 -6.66
CA PRO A 430 1.77 24.87 -7.26
C PRO A 430 2.87 25.58 -6.46
N GLN A 431 4.02 25.87 -7.10
CA GLN A 431 5.21 26.40 -6.41
C GLN A 431 4.95 27.73 -5.70
N LYS A 432 4.07 28.58 -6.26
CA LYS A 432 3.67 29.87 -5.67
C LYS A 432 2.97 29.72 -4.31
N TYR A 433 2.34 28.58 -4.06
CA TYR A 433 1.50 28.33 -2.89
C TYR A 433 2.09 27.26 -1.98
N ILE A 434 3.39 26.99 -2.06
CA ILE A 434 4.04 26.04 -1.14
C ILE A 434 3.78 26.47 0.29
N TYR A 435 3.31 25.53 1.09
CA TYR A 435 2.85 25.76 2.45
C TYR A 435 3.33 24.63 3.36
N ILE A 436 3.96 24.99 4.47
CA ILE A 436 4.39 24.06 5.52
C ILE A 436 3.95 24.65 6.86
N ASN A 437 3.00 23.99 7.52
CA ASN A 437 2.61 24.37 8.87
C ASN A 437 3.73 23.97 9.87
N PRO A 438 4.10 24.82 10.85
CA PRO A 438 5.09 24.49 11.88
C PRO A 438 4.75 23.23 12.69
N ASP A 439 3.47 22.98 12.97
CA ASP A 439 3.00 21.81 13.69
C ASP A 439 3.21 20.54 12.85
N PHE A 440 2.98 20.59 11.53
CA PHE A 440 3.36 19.49 10.62
C PHE A 440 4.87 19.29 10.51
N LEU A 441 5.63 20.38 10.36
CA LEU A 441 7.08 20.35 10.16
C LEU A 441 7.79 19.64 11.31
N SER A 442 7.50 20.05 12.55
CA SER A 442 8.14 19.56 13.77
C SER A 442 7.62 18.21 14.26
N ASN A 443 6.51 17.71 13.68
CA ASN A 443 5.91 16.42 14.04
C ASN A 443 5.99 15.40 12.91
N HIS A 444 4.90 15.18 12.17
CA HIS A 444 4.79 14.08 11.21
C HIS A 444 5.76 14.16 10.03
N LEU A 445 6.07 15.37 9.56
CA LEU A 445 7.07 15.53 8.51
C LEU A 445 8.45 15.13 9.02
N ASP A 446 8.82 15.56 10.22
CA ASP A 446 10.07 15.17 10.87
C ASP A 446 10.18 13.65 11.10
N VAL A 447 9.13 13.00 11.58
CA VAL A 447 9.11 11.53 11.72
C VAL A 447 9.34 10.87 10.37
N TYR A 448 8.65 11.32 9.32
CA TYR A 448 8.84 10.79 7.98
C TYR A 448 10.29 11.00 7.51
N LEU A 449 10.83 12.22 7.61
CA LEU A 449 12.20 12.54 7.21
C LEU A 449 13.22 11.72 8.00
N SER A 450 13.00 11.49 9.30
CA SER A 450 13.91 10.73 10.14
C SER A 450 14.10 9.29 9.66
N PHE A 451 13.10 8.68 9.02
CA PHE A 451 13.20 7.34 8.45
C PHE A 451 13.54 7.33 6.96
N PHE A 452 12.90 8.19 6.16
CA PHE A 452 12.97 8.13 4.69
C PHE A 452 14.14 8.92 4.10
N SER A 453 14.81 9.78 4.87
CA SER A 453 16.11 10.35 4.49
C SER A 453 17.29 9.38 4.69
N GLN A 454 17.08 8.28 5.43
CA GLN A 454 18.08 7.23 5.67
C GLN A 454 18.06 6.14 4.58
N SER A 455 18.88 5.10 4.74
CA SER A 455 18.99 3.98 3.80
C SER A 455 17.64 3.30 3.51
N ALA A 456 17.46 2.75 2.31
CA ALA A 456 16.22 2.06 1.90
C ALA A 456 15.70 0.99 2.89
N ALA A 457 16.59 0.38 3.72
CA ALA A 457 16.21 -0.56 4.77
C ALA A 457 15.27 0.03 5.85
N THR A 458 15.21 1.35 6.00
CA THR A 458 14.29 2.03 6.95
C THR A 458 12.98 2.45 6.30
N HIS A 459 12.85 2.33 4.97
CA HIS A 459 11.68 2.74 4.20
C HIS A 459 10.60 1.66 4.28
N SER A 460 9.98 1.52 5.45
CA SER A 460 8.90 0.57 5.71
C SER A 460 7.60 1.30 6.03
N LEU A 461 6.46 0.69 5.65
CA LEU A 461 5.12 1.16 6.04
C LEU A 461 4.96 1.27 7.56
N THR A 462 5.65 0.44 8.34
CA THR A 462 5.64 0.52 9.81
C THR A 462 6.30 1.79 10.35
N ASN A 463 7.24 2.34 9.59
CA ASN A 463 8.01 3.54 9.93
C ASN A 463 7.39 4.81 9.36
N SER A 464 6.41 4.68 8.46
CA SER A 464 5.61 5.81 8.01
C SER A 464 4.62 6.24 9.09
N PRO A 465 4.48 7.54 9.39
CA PRO A 465 3.50 8.03 10.36
C PRO A 465 2.05 7.98 9.83
N PHE A 466 1.82 7.52 8.60
CA PHE A 466 0.52 7.64 7.96
C PHE A 466 -0.54 6.76 8.63
N SER A 467 -1.70 7.33 8.93
CA SER A 467 -2.88 6.60 9.40
C SER A 467 -4.13 7.47 9.25
N VAL A 468 -5.24 6.89 8.83
CA VAL A 468 -6.56 7.53 8.85
C VAL A 468 -6.94 7.97 10.26
N TYR A 469 -6.69 7.13 11.27
CA TYR A 469 -7.06 7.46 12.65
C TYR A 469 -6.32 8.70 13.13
N ASP A 470 -5.01 8.74 12.87
CA ASP A 470 -4.17 9.86 13.27
C ASP A 470 -4.44 11.11 12.43
N GLN A 471 -4.71 10.97 11.13
CA GLN A 471 -5.17 12.07 10.28
C GLN A 471 -6.47 12.68 10.81
N LEU A 472 -7.49 11.85 11.09
CA LEU A 472 -8.78 12.33 11.56
C LEU A 472 -8.67 12.95 12.94
N LEU A 473 -7.87 12.36 13.82
CA LEU A 473 -7.60 12.94 15.12
C LEU A 473 -6.85 14.27 14.95
N ALA A 474 -5.64 14.27 14.42
CA ALA A 474 -4.80 15.46 14.36
C ALA A 474 -5.41 16.63 13.55
N GLU A 475 -5.99 16.37 12.38
CA GLU A 475 -6.48 17.44 11.49
C GLU A 475 -7.94 17.83 11.75
N TYR A 476 -8.79 16.92 12.24
CA TYR A 476 -10.23 17.13 12.44
C TYR A 476 -10.69 16.98 13.90
N GLY A 477 -9.76 16.69 14.80
CA GLY A 477 -9.97 16.57 16.23
C GLY A 477 -10.74 15.31 16.63
N LEU A 478 -11.10 15.27 17.91
CA LEU A 478 -11.97 14.23 18.46
C LEU A 478 -13.30 14.15 17.70
N LEU A 479 -13.83 15.27 17.20
CA LEU A 479 -15.06 15.28 16.41
C LEU A 479 -14.90 14.52 15.09
N GLY A 480 -13.77 14.67 14.39
CA GLY A 480 -13.49 13.93 13.17
C GLY A 480 -13.40 12.42 13.41
N LEU A 481 -12.70 12.02 14.46
CA LEU A 481 -12.58 10.62 14.84
C LEU A 481 -13.93 10.01 15.29
N LEU A 482 -14.72 10.74 16.08
CA LEU A 482 -16.07 10.33 16.46
C LEU A 482 -16.99 10.24 15.24
N ALA A 483 -16.85 11.14 14.27
CA ALA A 483 -17.65 11.10 13.05
C ALA A 483 -17.38 9.81 12.25
N LEU A 484 -16.13 9.35 12.20
CA LEU A 484 -15.78 8.06 11.60
C LEU A 484 -16.47 6.90 12.33
N PHE A 485 -16.28 6.78 13.65
CA PHE A 485 -16.85 5.63 14.37
C PHE A 485 -18.37 5.62 14.38
N ILE A 486 -19.00 6.77 14.63
CA ILE A 486 -20.47 6.87 14.79
C ILE A 486 -21.18 6.89 13.43
N PHE A 487 -20.74 7.73 12.50
CA PHE A 487 -21.49 7.98 11.26
C PHE A 487 -20.98 7.23 10.04
N TYR A 488 -19.72 6.78 10.03
CA TYR A 488 -19.19 5.92 8.96
C TYR A 488 -19.31 4.45 9.31
N LEU A 489 -18.63 4.00 10.37
CA LEU A 489 -18.67 2.59 10.80
C LEU A 489 -20.05 2.24 11.38
N GLY A 490 -20.64 3.13 12.19
CA GLY A 490 -21.99 2.94 12.73
C GLY A 490 -23.08 2.83 11.64
N PHE A 491 -22.91 3.50 10.50
CA PHE A 491 -23.83 3.35 9.36
C PHE A 491 -23.89 1.90 8.85
N PHE A 492 -22.73 1.25 8.67
CA PHE A 492 -22.68 -0.15 8.25
C PHE A 492 -22.99 -1.11 9.40
N ALA A 493 -22.57 -0.79 10.62
CA ALA A 493 -22.83 -1.60 11.81
C ALA A 493 -24.34 -1.72 12.13
N LYS A 494 -25.17 -0.71 11.83
CA LYS A 494 -26.64 -0.82 11.92
C LYS A 494 -27.21 -1.98 11.10
N HIS A 495 -26.49 -2.43 10.08
CA HIS A 495 -26.87 -3.53 9.20
C HIS A 495 -26.20 -4.87 9.55
N TYR A 496 -25.52 -5.00 10.71
CA TYR A 496 -24.70 -6.18 11.05
C TYR A 496 -25.43 -7.52 10.87
N ALA A 497 -26.72 -7.62 11.22
CA ALA A 497 -27.51 -8.83 11.11
C ALA A 497 -27.72 -9.30 9.65
N THR A 498 -27.53 -8.40 8.67
CA THR A 498 -27.63 -8.68 7.24
C THR A 498 -26.28 -8.86 6.55
N LEU A 499 -25.18 -8.54 7.25
CA LEU A 499 -23.84 -8.60 6.68
C LEU A 499 -23.29 -10.03 6.76
N THR A 500 -22.79 -10.52 5.63
CA THR A 500 -22.08 -11.80 5.52
C THR A 500 -20.61 -11.52 5.31
N TYR A 501 -20.20 -11.19 4.08
CA TYR A 501 -18.83 -10.75 3.76
C TYR A 501 -18.55 -9.31 4.18
N GLY A 502 -19.57 -8.53 4.55
CA GLY A 502 -19.40 -7.18 5.06
C GLY A 502 -18.65 -7.11 6.39
N ILE A 503 -18.87 -8.07 7.31
CA ILE A 503 -18.18 -8.11 8.62
C ILE A 503 -16.67 -8.29 8.46
N PRO A 504 -16.16 -9.35 7.80
CA PRO A 504 -14.72 -9.50 7.58
C PRO A 504 -14.13 -8.37 6.72
N ALA A 505 -14.91 -7.79 5.80
CA ALA A 505 -14.46 -6.61 5.05
C ALA A 505 -14.29 -5.36 5.93
N ILE A 506 -15.20 -5.10 6.89
CA ILE A 506 -15.06 -4.03 7.88
C ILE A 506 -13.81 -4.26 8.74
N LEU A 507 -13.60 -5.49 9.21
CA LEU A 507 -12.42 -5.85 9.98
C LEU A 507 -11.13 -5.57 9.19
N LEU A 508 -11.10 -5.95 7.91
CA LEU A 508 -9.98 -5.63 7.03
C LEU A 508 -9.77 -4.11 6.93
N VAL A 509 -10.80 -3.32 6.62
CA VAL A 509 -10.70 -1.84 6.53
C VAL A 509 -10.21 -1.20 7.82
N MET A 510 -10.67 -1.67 8.98
CA MET A 510 -10.20 -1.15 10.26
C MET A 510 -8.68 -1.32 10.42
N PHE A 511 -8.11 -2.42 9.93
CA PHE A 511 -6.67 -2.60 9.89
C PHE A 511 -6.00 -1.72 8.83
N LEU A 512 -6.63 -1.57 7.65
CA LEU A 512 -6.12 -0.71 6.58
C LEU A 512 -6.02 0.76 6.99
N PHE A 513 -6.92 1.26 7.82
CA PHE A 513 -6.87 2.62 8.37
C PHE A 513 -5.60 2.92 9.21
N PHE A 514 -4.81 1.91 9.57
CA PHE A 514 -3.48 2.11 10.13
C PHE A 514 -2.37 2.26 9.08
N ILE A 515 -2.58 1.89 7.81
CA ILE A 515 -1.51 1.85 6.78
C ILE A 515 -1.20 3.25 6.26
N ASP A 516 -2.23 3.94 5.80
CA ASP A 516 -2.14 5.16 5.00
C ASP A 516 -3.27 6.11 5.37
N TYR A 517 -3.30 7.27 4.73
CA TYR A 517 -4.31 8.31 4.86
C TYR A 517 -5.57 8.01 4.02
N TRP A 518 -6.67 8.72 4.32
CA TRP A 518 -7.99 8.43 3.76
C TRP A 518 -8.03 8.57 2.23
N PHE A 519 -7.44 9.63 1.70
CA PHE A 519 -7.52 9.96 0.27
C PHE A 519 -6.69 9.02 -0.60
N GLU A 520 -5.64 8.45 -0.02
CA GLU A 520 -4.73 7.49 -0.62
C GLU A 520 -5.45 6.15 -0.74
N GLN A 521 -6.26 5.85 0.26
CA GLN A 521 -7.13 4.70 0.28
C GLN A 521 -8.42 4.93 -0.50
N LEU A 522 -8.65 6.09 -1.13
CA LEU A 522 -9.92 6.38 -1.81
C LEU A 522 -10.29 5.31 -2.84
N SER A 523 -9.32 4.78 -3.60
CA SER A 523 -9.56 3.66 -4.52
C SER A 523 -10.11 2.42 -3.80
N ILE A 524 -9.55 2.13 -2.63
CA ILE A 524 -9.88 0.97 -1.80
C ILE A 524 -11.24 1.17 -1.10
N ILE A 525 -11.47 2.37 -0.54
CA ILE A 525 -12.68 2.71 0.21
C ILE A 525 -13.91 2.69 -0.68
N ILE A 526 -13.84 3.22 -1.90
CA ILE A 526 -14.98 3.16 -2.84
C ILE A 526 -15.32 1.71 -3.23
N PHE A 527 -14.31 0.86 -3.40
CA PHE A 527 -14.55 -0.56 -3.67
C PHE A 527 -15.12 -1.30 -2.45
N PHE A 528 -14.62 -1.00 -1.25
CA PHE A 528 -15.17 -1.51 0.00
C PHE A 528 -16.65 -1.10 0.17
N GLU A 529 -16.99 0.15 -0.08
CA GLU A 529 -18.36 0.65 0.01
C GLU A 529 -19.29 -0.04 -0.98
N LEU A 530 -18.82 -0.31 -2.21
CA LEU A 530 -19.55 -1.13 -3.18
C LEU A 530 -19.93 -2.50 -2.59
N LEU A 531 -18.96 -3.20 -2.00
CA LEU A 531 -19.19 -4.51 -1.40
C LEU A 531 -20.19 -4.43 -0.24
N LEU A 532 -20.07 -3.42 0.62
CA LEU A 532 -20.96 -3.25 1.78
C LEU A 532 -22.39 -2.90 1.36
N PHE A 533 -22.56 -1.98 0.40
CA PHE A 533 -23.90 -1.66 -0.12
C PHE A 533 -24.55 -2.86 -0.81
N LEU A 534 -23.78 -3.63 -1.57
CA LEU A 534 -24.26 -4.85 -2.21
C LEU A 534 -24.69 -5.88 -1.16
N ASN A 535 -23.87 -6.10 -0.13
CA ASN A 535 -24.19 -7.06 0.92
C ASN A 535 -25.48 -6.66 1.68
N ILE A 536 -25.65 -5.37 2.00
CA ILE A 536 -26.86 -4.87 2.63
C ILE A 536 -28.08 -5.13 1.75
N LYS A 537 -27.96 -4.92 0.44
CA LYS A 537 -29.06 -5.17 -0.52
C LYS A 537 -29.45 -6.65 -0.52
N GLU A 538 -28.48 -7.55 -0.66
CA GLU A 538 -28.72 -9.00 -0.63
C GLU A 538 -29.42 -9.44 0.67
N GLY A 539 -28.94 -8.95 1.81
CA GLY A 539 -29.53 -9.32 3.11
C GLY A 539 -30.97 -8.85 3.26
N LYS A 540 -31.32 -7.67 2.72
CA LYS A 540 -32.71 -7.18 2.67
C LYS A 540 -33.57 -8.06 1.76
N GLU A 541 -33.08 -8.42 0.57
CA GLU A 541 -33.79 -9.32 -0.36
C GLU A 541 -34.08 -10.68 0.29
N LEU A 542 -33.12 -11.25 1.03
CA LEU A 542 -33.27 -12.51 1.76
C LEU A 542 -34.29 -12.43 2.90
N LEU A 543 -34.30 -11.33 3.66
CA LEU A 543 -35.28 -11.12 4.74
C LEU A 543 -36.70 -10.98 4.19
N THR A 544 -36.86 -10.23 3.10
CA THR A 544 -38.17 -10.10 2.42
C THR A 544 -38.65 -11.46 1.92
N ALA A 545 -37.79 -12.25 1.27
CA ALA A 545 -38.16 -13.59 0.79
C ALA A 545 -38.62 -14.51 1.92
N LYS A 546 -37.92 -14.53 3.06
CA LYS A 546 -38.32 -15.31 4.25
C LYS A 546 -39.68 -14.86 4.80
N SER A 547 -39.95 -13.55 4.82
CA SER A 547 -41.22 -13.02 5.32
C SER A 547 -42.41 -13.37 4.42
N THR A 548 -42.18 -13.50 3.10
CA THR A 548 -43.21 -13.92 2.14
C THR A 548 -43.50 -15.42 2.22
N THR A 549 -42.49 -16.26 2.50
CA THR A 549 -42.69 -17.72 2.65
C THR A 549 -43.33 -18.14 3.97
N ALA A 550 -43.31 -17.26 4.98
CA ALA A 550 -43.90 -17.53 6.30
C ALA A 550 -45.37 -17.11 6.41
N LYS A 551 -45.88 -16.36 5.43
CA LYS A 551 -47.29 -16.03 5.25
C LYS A 551 -47.92 -17.00 4.28
#